data_AF-A0A2N6SD88-F1
#
_entry.id   AF-A0A2N6SD88-F1
#
_cell.length_a   1.000
_cell.length_b   1.000
_cell.length_c   1.000
_cell.angle_alpha   90.00
_cell.angle_beta   90.00
_cell.angle_gamma   90.00
#
_symmetry.space_group_name_H-M   'P 1'
#
loop_
_entity.id
_entity.type
_entity.pdbx_description
1 polymer ?
#
loop_
_entity_poly.entity_id
_entity_poly.type
_entity_poly.pdbx_seq_one_letter_code
_entity_poly.pdbx_strand_id
1 'polypeptide(L)'
;MEKIIRLSIENTTKIRQVEDSFCELYSHDKNNGAFEFEITKGTLTNENVVALFKFLRSGSYWKTNGTVEDNKIKFNFDTSLITQNEEVVCYIYLDKEEHNSDIFRFKFKVNLSEIDKASQLPVKERFFANSMIVDRVDVLTKEDFDKAIKEIEKGSKFLT
;
A
#
# COMPACT_ATOMS: atom_id res chain seq x y z
N MET A 1 -13.28 -5.51 9.47
CA MET A 1 -12.49 -6.40 10.33
C MET A 1 -11.05 -5.88 10.24
N GLU A 2 -10.55 -5.29 11.31
CA GLU A 2 -9.18 -4.74 11.37
C GLU A 2 -8.22 -5.87 11.77
N LYS A 3 -7.10 -6.02 11.05
CA LYS A 3 -6.03 -6.93 11.48
C LYS A 3 -4.96 -6.11 12.18
N ILE A 4 -4.81 -6.35 13.48
CA ILE A 4 -3.78 -5.73 14.32
C ILE A 4 -2.64 -6.72 14.47
N ILE A 5 -1.43 -6.30 14.10
CA ILE A 5 -0.23 -7.11 14.30
C ILE A 5 0.27 -6.83 15.72
N ARG A 6 0.30 -7.89 16.55
CA ARG A 6 0.77 -7.81 17.94
C ARG A 6 2.13 -8.47 18.10
N LEU A 7 3.10 -7.72 18.61
CA LEU A 7 4.47 -8.17 18.85
C LEU A 7 4.88 -7.78 20.28
N SER A 8 5.57 -8.67 20.99
CA SER A 8 6.08 -8.40 22.35
C SER A 8 7.54 -7.96 22.28
N ILE A 9 7.89 -6.87 22.98
CA ILE A 9 9.26 -6.33 22.98
C ILE A 9 9.89 -6.42 24.37
N GLU A 10 11.14 -6.89 24.43
CA GLU A 10 12.02 -6.75 25.60
C GLU A 10 13.09 -5.67 25.39
N ASN A 11 13.12 -4.66 26.26
CA ASN A 11 14.19 -3.66 26.25
C ASN A 11 15.45 -4.22 26.95
N THR A 12 16.45 -4.63 26.16
CA THR A 12 17.71 -5.20 26.68
C THR A 12 18.94 -4.52 26.07
N THR A 13 20.08 -4.52 26.79
CA THR A 13 21.38 -4.02 26.30
C THR A 13 22.16 -5.03 25.46
N LYS A 14 21.58 -6.20 25.18
CA LYS A 14 22.22 -7.24 24.36
C LYS A 14 22.16 -6.88 22.87
N ILE A 15 22.97 -7.55 22.04
CA ILE A 15 22.92 -7.42 20.58
C ILE A 15 21.49 -7.74 20.12
N ARG A 16 20.77 -6.74 19.62
CA ARG A 16 19.39 -6.88 19.14
C ARG A 16 19.41 -7.35 17.69
N GLN A 17 18.88 -8.53 17.39
CA GLN A 17 18.72 -8.97 15.99
C GLN A 17 17.52 -8.27 15.35
N VAL A 18 17.42 -8.32 14.01
CA VAL A 18 16.19 -7.89 13.32
C VAL A 18 15.22 -9.06 13.40
N GLU A 19 14.13 -8.89 14.14
CA GLU A 19 13.11 -9.94 14.23
C GLU A 19 12.29 -9.99 12.95
N ASP A 20 12.03 -11.20 12.44
CA ASP A 20 11.08 -11.41 11.35
C ASP A 20 9.68 -11.46 11.95
N SER A 21 8.85 -10.49 11.62
CA SER A 21 7.45 -10.48 12.08
C SER A 21 6.59 -11.54 11.38
N PHE A 22 7.08 -12.16 10.30
CA PHE A 22 6.31 -13.05 9.40
C PHE A 22 4.99 -12.41 8.92
N CYS A 23 4.91 -11.08 8.95
CA CYS A 23 3.74 -10.32 8.51
C CYS A 23 3.91 -9.84 7.07
N GLU A 24 2.82 -9.86 6.33
CA GLU A 24 2.73 -9.34 4.97
C GLU A 24 1.62 -8.30 4.87
N LEU A 25 1.95 -7.10 4.37
CA LEU A 25 0.98 -6.04 4.08
C LEU A 25 0.78 -5.92 2.57
N TYR A 26 -0.44 -5.60 2.17
CA TYR A 26 -0.84 -5.50 0.77
C TYR A 26 -1.30 -4.07 0.47
N SER A 27 -0.92 -3.54 -0.71
CA SER A 27 -1.21 -2.14 -1.11
C SER A 27 -2.70 -1.78 -1.08
N HIS A 28 -3.58 -2.74 -1.41
CA HIS A 28 -5.03 -2.52 -1.42
C HIS A 28 -5.69 -2.75 -0.05
N ASP A 29 -4.98 -3.35 0.92
CA ASP A 29 -5.50 -3.59 2.27
C ASP A 29 -5.40 -2.31 3.11
N LYS A 30 -6.33 -1.38 2.90
CA LYS A 30 -6.39 -0.08 3.62
C LYS A 30 -6.60 -0.20 5.13
N ASN A 31 -7.03 -1.37 5.61
CA ASN A 31 -7.28 -1.65 7.03
C ASN A 31 -6.24 -2.59 7.67
N ASN A 32 -5.18 -2.99 6.94
CA ASN A 32 -4.04 -3.72 7.50
C ASN A 32 -2.82 -2.81 7.51
N GLY A 33 -2.62 -2.10 8.61
CA GLY A 33 -1.41 -1.30 8.82
C GLY A 33 -1.17 -0.96 10.28
N ALA A 34 -2.09 -1.33 11.18
CA ALA A 34 -1.96 -1.07 12.60
C ALA A 34 -1.03 -2.10 13.25
N PHE A 35 0.05 -1.60 13.82
CA PHE A 35 0.94 -2.38 14.67
C PHE A 35 0.73 -1.98 16.12
N GLU A 36 0.65 -2.98 17.00
CA GLU A 36 0.58 -2.82 18.44
C GLU A 36 1.74 -3.60 19.07
N PHE A 37 2.57 -2.90 19.84
CA PHE A 37 3.69 -3.50 20.56
C PHE A 37 3.49 -3.37 22.05
N GLU A 38 3.52 -4.49 22.76
CA GLU A 38 3.45 -4.50 24.21
C GLU A 38 4.85 -4.53 24.80
N ILE A 39 5.15 -3.57 25.68
CA ILE A 39 6.43 -3.55 26.41
C ILE A 39 6.31 -4.42 27.65
N THR A 40 7.07 -5.51 27.68
CA THR A 40 7.03 -6.49 28.78
C THR A 40 7.93 -6.09 29.95
N LYS A 41 8.90 -5.18 29.73
CA LYS A 41 9.88 -4.77 30.75
C LYS A 41 10.19 -3.27 30.69
N GLY A 42 9.69 -2.53 31.68
CA GLY A 42 9.78 -1.07 31.79
C GLY A 42 8.43 -0.38 31.58
N THR A 43 8.38 0.91 31.89
CA THR A 43 7.19 1.76 31.68
C THR A 43 7.55 2.83 30.65
N LEU A 44 6.79 2.92 29.56
CA LEU A 44 6.89 4.09 28.68
C LEU A 44 6.29 5.29 29.41
N THR A 45 7.12 6.28 29.72
CA THR A 45 6.65 7.63 30.03
C THR A 45 6.19 8.33 28.74
N ASN A 46 5.57 9.51 28.88
CA ASN A 46 4.90 10.29 27.82
C ASN A 46 5.88 10.82 26.73
N GLU A 47 6.63 9.91 26.12
CA GLU A 47 7.72 10.15 25.19
C GLU A 47 7.21 10.05 23.76
N ASN A 48 7.76 10.87 22.85
CA ASN A 48 7.42 10.78 21.45
C ASN A 48 8.04 9.51 20.87
N VAL A 49 7.19 8.54 20.54
CA VAL A 49 7.61 7.33 19.84
C VAL A 49 7.59 7.60 18.35
N VAL A 50 8.66 7.27 17.65
CA VAL A 50 8.74 7.37 16.19
C VAL A 50 9.06 6.01 15.60
N ALA A 51 8.30 5.65 14.55
CA ALA A 51 8.56 4.47 13.72
C ALA A 51 9.12 4.93 12.37
N LEU A 52 10.36 4.53 12.08
CA LEU A 52 11.04 4.71 10.79
C LEU A 52 10.96 3.40 10.00
N PHE A 53 10.31 3.45 8.84
CA PHE A 53 10.25 2.36 7.89
C PHE A 53 11.31 2.56 6.81
N LYS A 54 12.20 1.59 6.65
CA LYS A 54 13.21 1.56 5.58
C LYS A 54 12.86 0.48 4.58
N PHE A 55 12.65 0.88 3.34
CA PHE A 55 12.35 0.00 2.22
C PHE A 55 13.66 -0.52 1.63
N LEU A 56 13.88 -1.83 1.70
CA LEU A 56 15.19 -2.41 1.39
C LEU A 56 15.50 -2.41 -0.11
N ARG A 57 14.49 -2.54 -0.96
CA ARG A 57 14.69 -2.64 -2.41
C ARG A 57 14.72 -1.26 -3.06
N SER A 58 13.81 -0.36 -2.66
CA SER A 58 13.80 1.01 -3.17
C SER A 58 14.86 1.90 -2.51
N GLY A 59 15.36 1.52 -1.33
CA GLY A 59 16.29 2.34 -0.54
C GLY A 59 15.64 3.58 0.09
N SER A 60 14.32 3.73 -0.05
CA SER A 60 13.54 4.84 0.48
C SER A 60 13.22 4.65 1.97
N TYR A 61 12.75 5.71 2.62
CA TYR A 61 12.29 5.64 4.01
C TYR A 61 11.05 6.49 4.26
N TRP A 62 10.28 6.11 5.27
CA TRP A 62 9.12 6.83 5.76
C TRP A 62 9.14 6.90 7.29
N LYS A 63 8.59 7.96 7.87
CA LYS A 63 8.47 8.13 9.33
C LYS A 63 7.02 8.37 9.71
N THR A 64 6.59 7.76 10.80
CA THR A 64 5.32 8.06 11.44
C THR A 64 5.49 8.17 12.95
N ASN A 65 4.65 8.97 13.59
CA ASN A 65 4.62 9.07 15.03
C ASN A 65 3.71 7.95 15.58
N GLY A 66 4.15 7.28 16.63
CA GLY A 66 3.37 6.31 17.38
C GLY A 66 2.70 6.96 18.58
N THR A 67 1.59 6.37 19.02
CA THR A 67 0.94 6.70 20.29
C THR A 67 1.28 5.63 21.34
N VAL A 68 1.34 6.03 22.59
CA VAL A 68 1.52 5.11 23.72
C VAL A 68 0.25 5.09 24.55
N GLU A 69 -0.37 3.93 24.66
CA GLU A 69 -1.58 3.70 25.47
C GLU A 69 -1.40 2.41 26.25
N ASP A 70 -1.63 2.41 27.57
CA ASP A 70 -1.56 1.22 28.42
C ASP A 70 -0.26 0.40 28.29
N ASN A 71 0.89 1.09 28.22
CA ASN A 71 2.22 0.49 27.98
C ASN A 71 2.36 -0.25 26.64
N LYS A 72 1.49 0.09 25.68
CA LYS A 72 1.53 -0.40 24.31
C LYS A 72 1.82 0.73 23.35
N ILE A 73 2.77 0.50 22.46
CA ILE A 73 3.05 1.40 21.35
C ILE A 73 2.14 1.02 20.19
N LYS A 74 1.40 1.99 19.68
CA LYS A 74 0.56 1.83 18.49
C LYS A 74 1.06 2.75 17.38
N PHE A 75 1.19 2.23 16.17
CA PHE A 75 1.42 3.06 15.00
C PHE A 75 0.84 2.41 13.75
N ASN A 76 0.58 3.25 12.74
CA ASN A 76 0.02 2.82 11.48
C ASN A 76 1.04 2.96 10.35
N PHE A 77 1.20 1.88 9.60
CA PHE A 77 1.90 1.90 8.32
C PHE A 77 0.93 2.31 7.21
N ASP A 78 1.36 3.26 6.39
CA ASP A 78 0.60 3.71 5.24
C ASP A 78 0.81 2.76 4.05
N THR A 79 -0.20 1.93 3.77
CA THR A 79 -0.15 0.95 2.67
C THR A 79 -0.12 1.59 1.29
N SER A 80 -0.42 2.90 1.17
CA SER A 80 -0.26 3.63 -0.10
C SER A 80 1.20 3.78 -0.54
N LEU A 81 2.15 3.60 0.39
CA LEU A 81 3.59 3.61 0.10
C LEU A 81 4.05 2.33 -0.62
N ILE A 82 3.20 1.30 -0.70
CA ILE A 82 3.51 0.02 -1.34
C ILE A 82 3.40 0.18 -2.86
N THR A 83 4.52 0.44 -3.50
CA THR A 83 4.64 0.62 -4.97
C THR A 83 5.24 -0.59 -5.68
N GLN A 84 5.78 -1.54 -4.93
CA GLN A 84 6.34 -2.79 -5.44
C GLN A 84 6.46 -3.81 -4.30
N ASN A 85 6.73 -5.06 -4.66
CA ASN A 85 7.04 -6.10 -3.67
C ASN A 85 8.46 -5.89 -3.11
N GLU A 86 8.56 -5.69 -1.80
CA GLU A 86 9.82 -5.55 -1.09
C GLU A 86 9.74 -5.86 0.41
N GLU A 87 10.91 -6.02 1.03
CA GLU A 87 11.03 -6.13 2.48
C GLU A 87 11.22 -4.74 3.10
N VAL A 88 10.55 -4.50 4.22
CA VAL A 88 10.60 -3.25 4.98
C VAL A 88 11.14 -3.55 6.37
N VAL A 89 12.15 -2.79 6.79
CA VAL A 89 12.66 -2.81 8.17
C VAL A 89 12.10 -1.62 8.91
N CYS A 90 11.36 -1.87 9.97
CA CYS A 90 10.88 -0.84 10.88
C CYS A 90 11.85 -0.70 12.05
N TYR A 91 12.22 0.54 12.35
CA TYR A 91 13.01 0.95 13.51
C TYR A 91 12.12 1.80 14.41
N ILE A 92 11.98 1.39 15.66
CA ILE A 92 11.22 2.12 16.68
C ILE A 92 12.22 2.77 17.61
N TYR A 93 12.14 4.09 17.74
CA TYR A 93 12.98 4.86 18.65
C TYR A 93 12.16 5.88 19.44
N LEU A 94 12.66 6.22 20.62
CA LEU A 94 12.16 7.32 21.44
C LEU A 94 12.87 8.59 21.02
N ASP A 95 12.09 9.62 20.68
CA ASP A 95 12.58 10.95 20.36
C ASP A 95 12.44 11.84 21.61
N LYS A 96 13.57 12.09 22.27
CA LYS A 96 13.71 13.12 23.32
C LYS A 96 14.67 14.17 22.82
N GLU A 97 14.37 15.44 23.12
CA GLU A 97 15.13 16.61 22.68
C GLU A 97 16.66 16.49 22.86
N GLU A 98 17.13 15.76 23.88
CA GLU A 98 18.57 15.52 24.14
C GLU A 98 19.06 14.09 23.81
N HIS A 99 18.17 13.10 23.64
CA HIS A 99 18.57 11.69 23.51
C HIS A 99 17.61 10.85 22.64
N ASN A 100 18.09 10.41 21.48
CA ASN A 100 17.39 9.42 20.65
C ASN A 100 17.83 8.00 21.03
N SER A 101 16.87 7.16 21.41
CA SER A 101 17.15 5.77 21.80
C SER A 101 16.41 4.79 20.90
N ASP A 102 17.16 3.96 20.17
CA ASP A 102 16.61 2.82 19.43
C ASP A 102 16.10 1.77 20.43
N ILE A 103 14.79 1.51 20.41
CA ILE A 103 14.15 0.53 21.30
C ILE A 103 14.12 -0.84 20.63
N PHE A 104 13.66 -0.87 19.38
CA PHE A 104 13.32 -2.13 18.72
C PHE A 104 13.40 -2.01 17.20
N ARG A 105 13.59 -3.15 16.54
CA ARG A 105 13.53 -3.23 15.09
C ARG A 105 13.01 -4.58 14.65
N PHE A 106 12.18 -4.59 13.63
CA PHE A 106 11.64 -5.80 13.02
C PHE A 106 11.51 -5.61 11.52
N LYS A 107 11.43 -6.72 10.79
CA LYS A 107 11.17 -6.73 9.34
C LYS A 107 9.82 -7.34 9.03
N PHE A 108 9.19 -6.85 7.97
CA PHE A 108 7.95 -7.36 7.40
C PHE A 108 8.00 -7.23 5.87
N LYS A 109 7.11 -7.93 5.17
CA LYS A 109 7.02 -7.87 3.70
C LYS A 109 5.87 -6.97 3.28
N VAL A 110 6.07 -6.22 2.21
CA VAL A 110 5.00 -5.50 1.52
C VAL A 110 4.84 -6.04 0.12
N ASN A 111 3.60 -6.22 -0.32
CA ASN A 111 3.25 -6.79 -1.61
C ASN A 111 2.24 -5.89 -2.33
N LEU A 112 2.44 -5.69 -3.62
CA LEU A 112 1.45 -5.04 -4.46
C LEU A 112 0.29 -6.00 -4.71
N SER A 113 -0.92 -5.58 -4.35
CA SER A 113 -2.13 -6.36 -4.55
C SER A 113 -2.38 -6.61 -6.03
N GLU A 114 -2.89 -7.80 -6.37
CA GLU A 114 -3.30 -8.11 -7.74
C GLU A 114 -4.39 -7.17 -8.27
N ILE A 115 -5.20 -6.56 -7.37
CA ILE A 115 -6.21 -5.54 -7.73
C ILE A 115 -5.53 -4.29 -8.31
N ASP A 116 -4.44 -3.84 -7.67
CA ASP A 116 -3.70 -2.66 -8.11
C ASP A 116 -2.85 -2.97 -9.35
N LYS A 117 -2.46 -4.23 -9.56
CA LYS A 117 -1.87 -4.68 -10.83
C LYS A 117 -2.91 -4.72 -11.94
N ALA A 118 -4.13 -5.21 -11.65
CA ALA A 118 -5.21 -5.35 -12.62
C ALA A 118 -5.76 -4.00 -13.11
N SER A 119 -5.78 -2.98 -12.25
CA SER A 119 -6.18 -1.61 -12.64
C SER A 119 -5.22 -0.95 -13.65
N GLN A 120 -3.98 -1.44 -13.72
CA GLN A 120 -2.98 -1.01 -14.71
C GLN A 120 -3.03 -1.83 -16.01
N LEU A 121 -3.79 -2.93 -16.04
CA LEU A 121 -3.95 -3.76 -17.22
C LEU A 121 -5.10 -3.24 -18.09
N PRO A 122 -4.99 -3.35 -19.43
CA PRO A 122 -6.08 -2.98 -20.32
C PRO A 122 -7.32 -3.85 -20.01
N VAL A 123 -8.42 -3.20 -19.67
CA VAL A 123 -9.71 -3.86 -19.44
C VAL A 123 -10.14 -4.53 -20.74
N LYS A 124 -10.22 -5.86 -20.73
CA LYS A 124 -10.82 -6.61 -21.84
C LYS A 124 -12.34 -6.53 -21.70
N GLU A 125 -12.95 -5.52 -22.30
CA GLU A 125 -14.39 -5.50 -22.51
C GLU A 125 -14.75 -6.55 -23.56
N ARG A 126 -15.36 -7.66 -23.13
CA ARG A 126 -16.02 -8.60 -24.05
C ARG A 126 -17.46 -8.11 -24.27
N PHE A 127 -17.70 -7.51 -25.43
CA PHE A 127 -19.07 -7.26 -25.90
C PHE A 127 -19.71 -8.61 -26.23
N PHE A 128 -20.65 -9.05 -25.39
CA PHE A 128 -21.50 -10.19 -25.71
C PHE A 128 -22.63 -9.71 -26.62
N ALA A 129 -22.38 -9.73 -27.93
CA ALA A 129 -23.43 -9.74 -28.93
C ALA A 129 -23.21 -10.98 -29.82
N ASN A 130 -24.02 -12.00 -29.60
CA ASN A 130 -24.26 -13.12 -30.53
C ASN A 130 -23.02 -13.92 -31.03
N SER A 131 -22.21 -14.44 -30.11
CA SER A 131 -21.37 -15.64 -30.35
C SER A 131 -20.36 -15.59 -31.51
N MET A 132 -19.78 -14.43 -31.82
CA MET A 132 -18.64 -14.34 -32.75
C MET A 132 -17.57 -13.41 -32.19
N ILE A 133 -16.34 -13.91 -32.03
CA ILE A 133 -15.18 -13.09 -31.69
C ILE A 133 -14.75 -12.40 -32.98
N VAL A 134 -14.85 -11.07 -33.02
CA VAL A 134 -14.45 -10.25 -34.16
C VAL A 134 -13.42 -9.23 -33.68
N ASP A 135 -12.34 -9.05 -34.45
CA ASP A 135 -11.30 -8.08 -34.12
C ASP A 135 -11.85 -6.65 -34.17
N ARG A 136 -11.33 -5.77 -33.31
CA ARG A 136 -11.82 -4.39 -33.13
C ARG A 136 -11.87 -3.58 -34.43
N VAL A 137 -11.01 -3.91 -35.41
CA VAL A 137 -10.94 -3.23 -36.70
C VAL A 137 -12.18 -3.49 -37.56
N ASP A 138 -12.86 -4.63 -37.33
CA ASP A 138 -14.00 -5.08 -38.13
C ASP A 138 -15.35 -4.81 -37.43
N VAL A 139 -15.36 -4.08 -36.30
CA VAL A 139 -16.58 -3.76 -35.54
C VAL A 139 -16.95 -2.29 -35.72
N LEU A 140 -18.06 -2.04 -36.43
CA LEU A 140 -18.66 -0.71 -36.51
C LEU A 140 -19.41 -0.39 -35.20
N THR A 141 -19.00 0.67 -34.52
CA THR A 141 -19.66 1.16 -33.30
C THR A 141 -20.75 2.19 -33.63
N LYS A 142 -21.63 2.50 -32.65
CA LYS A 142 -22.63 3.57 -32.82
C LYS A 142 -21.98 4.92 -33.16
N GLU A 143 -20.81 5.20 -32.60
CA GLU A 143 -20.06 6.43 -32.89
C GLU A 143 -19.55 6.48 -34.33
N ASP A 144 -19.15 5.34 -34.90
CA ASP A 144 -18.75 5.26 -36.31
C ASP A 144 -19.95 5.50 -37.24
N PHE A 145 -21.12 4.99 -36.86
CA PHE A 145 -22.37 5.23 -37.57
C PHE A 145 -22.78 6.71 -37.53
N ASP A 146 -22.68 7.36 -36.37
CA ASP A 146 -22.99 8.78 -36.22
C ASP A 146 -22.02 9.67 -37.01
N LYS A 147 -20.74 9.29 -37.10
CA LYS A 147 -19.75 9.98 -37.95
C LYS A 147 -20.07 9.82 -39.43
N ALA A 148 -20.43 8.63 -39.87
CA ALA A 148 -20.79 8.37 -41.26
C ALA A 148 -22.05 9.15 -41.68
N ILE A 149 -23.07 9.20 -40.83
CA ILE A 149 -24.29 9.99 -41.07
C ILE A 149 -23.95 11.49 -41.19
N LYS A 150 -23.12 12.03 -40.29
CA LYS A 150 -22.69 13.43 -40.37
C LYS A 150 -21.90 13.77 -41.63
N GLU A 151 -21.09 12.86 -42.15
CA GLU A 151 -20.38 13.06 -43.42
C GLU A 151 -21.34 13.01 -44.63
N ILE A 152 -22.34 12.12 -44.61
CA ILE A 152 -23.38 12.06 -45.65
C ILE A 152 -24.24 13.34 -45.65
N GLU A 153 -24.62 13.85 -44.48
CA GLU A 153 -25.37 15.12 -44.35
C GLU A 153 -24.59 16.34 -44.85
N LYS A 154 -23.25 16.32 -44.77
CA LYS A 154 -22.40 17.37 -45.37
C LYS A 154 -22.38 17.26 -46.90
N GLY A 155 -22.34 16.04 -47.43
CA GLY A 155 -22.37 15.78 -48.88
C GLY A 155 -23.71 16.12 -49.54
N SER A 156 -24.84 15.92 -48.84
CA SER A 156 -26.17 16.22 -49.37
C SER A 156 -26.45 17.72 -49.56
N LYS A 157 -25.66 18.61 -48.93
CA LYS A 157 -25.74 20.07 -49.13
C LYS A 157 -25.18 20.57 -50.47
N PHE A 158 -24.52 19.71 -51.26
CA PHE A 158 -23.98 20.10 -52.56
C PHE A 158 -24.93 19.85 -53.75
N LEU A 159 -26.10 19.25 -53.51
CA LEU A 159 -27.09 18.86 -54.56
C LEU A 159 -28.43 19.62 -54.49
N THR A 160 -28.49 20.72 -53.73
CA THR A 160 -29.61 21.68 -53.69
C THR A 160 -29.08 23.08 -53.89
#